data_AF-A0A660UWP0-F1
#
_entry.id   AF-A0A660UWP0-F1
#
_cell.length_a   1.000
_cell.length_b   1.000
_cell.length_c   1.000
_cell.angle_alpha   90.00
_cell.angle_beta   90.00
_cell.angle_gamma   90.00
#
_symmetry.space_group_name_H-M   'P 1'
#
loop_
_entity.id
_entity.type
_entity.pdbx_description
1 polymer ?
#
loop_
_entity_poly.entity_id
_entity_poly.type
_entity_poly.pdbx_seq_one_letter_code
_entity_poly.pdbx_strand_id
1 'polypeptide(L)' 'DRVRTIGGILGTVIDIRDDEVTLKVDESNNTKIKVTTGSIATVLSDRDK' A
#
# COMPACT_ATOMS: atom_id res chain seq x y z
N ASP A 1 -0.20 8.01 -1.47
CA ASP A 1 0.18 7.33 -2.72
C ASP A 1 -0.45 5.96 -2.83
N ARG A 2 -0.74 5.50 -4.06
CA ARG A 2 -1.17 4.11 -4.31
C ARG A 2 0.06 3.24 -4.55
N VAL A 3 0.03 2.02 -4.05
CA VAL A 3 1.14 1.07 -4.16
C VAL A 3 0.63 -0.32 -4.48
N ARG A 4 1.53 -1.12 -5.05
CA ARG A 4 1.36 -2.56 -5.21
C ARG A 4 2.40 -3.27 -4.35
N THR A 5 1.97 -4.27 -3.57
CA THR A 5 2.88 -5.16 -2.83
C THR A 5 3.40 -6.30 -3.70
N ILE A 6 4.44 -7.01 -3.26
CA ILE A 6 5.01 -8.18 -3.96
C ILE A 6 3.94 -9.24 -4.24
N GLY A 7 3.00 -9.45 -3.31
CA GLY A 7 1.87 -10.38 -3.47
C GLY A 7 0.78 -9.91 -4.44
N GLY A 8 0.95 -8.77 -5.11
CA GLY A 8 -0.04 -8.21 -6.03
C GLY A 8 -1.18 -7.45 -5.35
N ILE A 9 -1.08 -7.18 -4.05
CA ILE A 9 -2.11 -6.44 -3.32
C ILE A 9 -1.99 -4.96 -3.68
N LEU A 10 -3.10 -4.36 -4.09
CA LEU A 10 -3.20 -2.93 -4.33
C LEU A 10 -3.72 -2.24 -3.07
N GLY A 11 -3.10 -1.13 -2.71
CA GLY A 11 -3.55 -0.34 -1.58
C GLY A 11 -3.06 1.09 -1.63
N THR A 12 -3.60 1.89 -0.71
CA THR A 12 -3.19 3.27 -0.50
C THR A 12 -2.43 3.37 0.81
N VAL A 13 -1.24 3.96 0.78
CA VAL A 13 -0.44 4.20 1.99
C VAL A 13 -1.17 5.21 2.86
N ILE A 14 -1.40 4.86 4.13
CA ILE A 14 -2.08 5.72 5.11
C ILE A 14 -1.18 6.06 6.30
N ASP A 15 -0.19 5.23 6.62
CA ASP A 15 0.78 5.52 7.68
C ASP A 15 2.08 4.75 7.40
N ILE A 16 3.21 5.32 7.84
CA ILE A 16 4.54 4.71 7.77
C ILE A 16 5.20 4.91 9.13
N ARG A 17 5.65 3.83 9.76
CA ARG A 17 6.39 3.86 11.03
C ARG A 17 7.52 2.85 10.98
N ASP A 18 8.74 3.32 11.21
CA ASP A 18 9.94 2.49 11.20
C ASP A 18 10.03 1.65 9.91
N ASP A 19 9.94 0.33 10.02
CA ASP A 19 9.98 -0.63 8.91
C ASP A 19 8.59 -1.14 8.49
N GLU A 20 7.52 -0.56 9.02
CA GLU A 20 6.13 -0.95 8.79
C GLU A 20 5.35 0.13 8.02
N VAL A 21 4.48 -0.32 7.12
CA VAL A 21 3.59 0.51 6.32
C VAL A 21 2.15 0.03 6.54
N THR A 22 1.27 0.94 6.88
CA THR A 22 -0.17 0.67 6.89
C THR A 22 -0.75 0.99 5.53
N LEU A 23 -1.41 0.01 4.92
CA LEU A 23 -2.10 0.13 3.64
C LEU A 23 -3.60 -0.01 3.83
N LYS A 24 -4.37 0.89 3.21
CA LYS A 24 -5.80 0.72 3.01
C LYS A 24 -6.01 -0.08 1.73
N VAL A 25 -6.59 -1.27 1.83
CA VAL A 25 -6.78 -2.18 0.69
C VAL A 25 -8.24 -2.25 0.21
N ASP A 26 -9.17 -1.86 1.07
CA ASP A 26 -10.58 -1.71 0.73
C ASP A 26 -11.07 -0.35 1.24
N GLU A 27 -11.49 0.50 0.30
CA GLU A 27 -11.99 1.83 0.63
C GLU A 27 -13.37 1.80 1.31
N SER A 28 -14.25 0.92 0.85
CA SER A 28 -15.64 0.78 1.30
C SER A 28 -15.73 0.22 2.70
N ASN A 29 -14.93 -0.80 3.01
CA ASN A 29 -14.92 -1.45 4.33
C ASN A 29 -13.86 -0.88 5.28
N ASN A 30 -13.15 0.16 4.88
CA ASN A 30 -12.03 0.75 5.63
C ASN A 30 -11.02 -0.32 6.12
N THR A 31 -10.80 -1.34 5.30
CA THR A 31 -9.90 -2.45 5.68
C THR A 31 -8.46 -2.00 5.52
N LYS A 32 -7.71 -2.15 6.61
CA LYS A 32 -6.30 -1.76 6.70
C LYS A 32 -5.48 -2.99 7.03
N ILE A 33 -4.34 -3.10 6.37
CA ILE A 33 -3.35 -4.12 6.67
C ILE A 33 -2.02 -3.45 6.94
N LYS A 34 -1.19 -4.12 7.72
CA LYS A 34 0.17 -3.68 7.98
C LYS A 34 1.13 -4.62 7.27
N VAL A 35 2.07 -4.05 6.55
CA VAL A 35 3.10 -4.78 5.82
C VAL A 35 4.46 -4.18 6.12
N THR A 36 5.52 -4.94 5.88
CA THR A 36 6.87 -4.39 5.94
C THR A 36 7.11 -3.48 4.75
N THR A 37 7.95 -2.45 4.92
CA THR A 37 8.40 -1.55 3.84
C THR A 37 8.98 -2.33 2.66
N GLY A 38 9.74 -3.39 2.94
CA GLY A 38 10.29 -4.30 1.91
C GLY A 38 9.25 -5.09 1.11
N SER A 39 7.99 -5.12 1.55
CA SER A 39 6.88 -5.76 0.81
C SER A 39 6.30 -4.86 -0.29
N ILE A 40 6.65 -3.57 -0.33
CA ILE A 40 6.18 -2.63 -1.35
C ILE A 40 7.01 -2.79 -2.62
N ALA A 41 6.37 -3.18 -3.73
CA ALA A 41 7.05 -3.47 -4.98
C ALA A 41 7.07 -2.27 -5.94
N THR A 42 5.98 -1.52 -6.02
CA THR A 42 5.86 -0.40 -6.97
C THR A 42 4.93 0.67 -6.44
N VAL A 43 5.33 1.93 -6.57
CA VAL A 43 4.46 3.10 -6.36
C VAL A 43 3.70 3.35 -7.65
N LEU A 44 2.38 3.28 -7.57
CA LEU A 44 1.47 3.53 -8.69
C LEU A 44 1.22 5.03 -8.73
N SER A 45 1.98 5.71 -9.59
CA SER A 45 1.79 7.13 -9.87
C SER A 45 0.64 7.28 -10.87
N ASP A 46 -0.18 8.32 -10.73
CA ASP A 46 -1.31 8.60 -11.63
C ASP A 46 -0.88 8.96 -13.08
N ARG A 47 0.43 8.86 -13.38
CA ARG A 47 1.06 9.16 -14.67
C ARG A 47 1.27 7.93 -15.56
N ASP A 48 1.04 6.72 -15.07
CA ASP A 48 1.19 5.49 -15.85
C ASP A 48 -0.14 5.07 -16.51
N LYS A 49 -0.75 5.99 -17.27
CA LYS A 49 -1.88 5.72 -18.19
C LYS A 49 -1.42 5.64 -19.63
#